data_AF-A0AAW2IL06-F1
#
_entry.id   AF-A0AAW2IL06-F1
#
_cell.length_a   1.000
_cell.length_b   1.000
_cell.length_c   1.000
_cell.angle_alpha   90.00
_cell.angle_beta   90.00
_cell.angle_gamma   90.00
#
_symmetry.space_group_name_H-M   'P 1'
#
loop_
_entity.id
_entity.type
_entity.pdbx_description
1 polymer ?
#
loop_
_entity_poly.entity_id
_entity_poly.type
_entity_poly.pdbx_seq_one_letter_code
_entity_poly.pdbx_strand_id
1 'polypeptide(L)'
;MGKHSVVLCGENSINQIGAHVTKCLLGNGLHLPKGVIREVEKKMRTFLWKGNSAVGYPKVAWNVVCKPIEEGGQGIRDILALNKALMSRHLWNVIQNNQSSIWVKWIAHTRLRHKSVWTVDVKGGSWGWRKILRLRSALLPYIEFKIGDGESFSLWHDRGIASAP
;
A
#
# COMPACT_ATOMS: atom_id res chain seq x y z
N MET A 1 -23.66 5.22 -28.41
CA MET A 1 -24.25 4.03 -27.74
C MET A 1 -24.11 4.20 -26.24
N GLY A 2 -25.17 3.90 -25.49
CA GLY A 2 -25.58 4.62 -24.28
C GLY A 2 -24.62 4.57 -23.09
N LYS A 3 -24.31 5.74 -22.54
CA LYS A 3 -23.71 5.91 -21.21
C LYS A 3 -24.75 5.50 -20.17
N HIS A 4 -24.73 4.25 -19.71
CA HIS A 4 -25.41 3.88 -18.48
C HIS A 4 -24.59 4.42 -17.29
N SER A 5 -24.69 5.73 -17.05
CA SER A 5 -24.28 6.30 -15.77
C SER A 5 -25.20 5.73 -14.71
N VAL A 6 -24.67 4.77 -13.94
CA VAL A 6 -25.26 4.35 -12.68
C VAL A 6 -25.10 5.54 -11.75
N VAL A 7 -26.05 6.47 -11.76
CA VAL A 7 -26.08 7.60 -10.82
C VAL A 7 -26.33 6.99 -9.44
N LEU A 8 -25.24 6.77 -8.70
CA LEU A 8 -25.27 6.28 -7.34
C LEU A 8 -25.73 7.42 -6.44
N CYS A 9 -26.66 7.13 -5.53
CA CYS A 9 -27.04 8.07 -4.48
C CYS A 9 -25.79 8.40 -3.64
N GLY A 10 -25.24 9.61 -3.79
CA GLY A 10 -24.09 10.08 -3.02
C GLY A 10 -22.70 9.87 -3.65
N GLU A 11 -22.55 9.93 -4.98
CA GLU A 11 -21.22 9.93 -5.65
C GLU A 11 -20.19 10.88 -4.99
N ASN A 12 -20.62 12.09 -4.60
CA ASN A 12 -19.77 13.03 -3.87
C ASN A 12 -19.38 12.53 -2.46
N SER A 13 -20.31 11.90 -1.75
CA SER A 13 -20.06 11.34 -0.41
C SER A 13 -19.14 10.12 -0.47
N ILE A 14 -19.28 9.26 -1.47
CA ILE A 14 -18.45 8.06 -1.66
C ILE A 14 -17.01 8.46 -1.98
N ASN A 15 -16.82 9.43 -2.87
CA ASN A 15 -15.48 9.94 -3.21
C ASN A 15 -14.84 10.66 -2.02
N GLN A 16 -15.60 11.40 -1.21
CA GLN A 16 -15.10 11.99 0.03
C GLN A 16 -14.73 10.95 1.10
N ILE A 17 -15.54 9.90 1.29
CA ILE A 17 -15.23 8.79 2.21
C ILE A 17 -14.00 8.04 1.72
N GLY A 18 -13.90 7.77 0.41
CA GLY A 18 -12.73 7.16 -0.21
C GLY A 18 -11.48 8.00 0.00
N ALA A 19 -11.57 9.33 -0.17
CA ALA A 19 -10.48 10.26 0.09
C ALA A 19 -10.11 10.33 1.58
N HIS A 20 -11.09 10.32 2.49
CA HIS A 20 -10.86 10.36 3.94
C HIS A 20 -10.23 9.05 4.44
N VAL A 21 -10.74 7.89 4.00
CA VAL A 21 -10.13 6.59 4.28
C VAL A 21 -8.72 6.53 3.70
N THR A 22 -8.51 6.98 2.46
CA THR A 22 -7.18 7.06 1.86
C THR A 22 -6.26 7.98 2.68
N LYS A 23 -6.74 9.14 3.14
CA LYS A 23 -5.98 10.08 3.98
C LYS A 23 -5.67 9.50 5.36
N CYS A 24 -6.60 8.78 6.01
CA CYS A 24 -6.37 8.10 7.28
C CYS A 24 -5.37 6.96 7.16
N LEU A 25 -5.38 6.23 6.03
CA LEU A 25 -4.41 5.17 5.73
C LEU A 25 -3.03 5.76 5.43
N LEU A 26 -2.97 6.82 4.63
CA LEU A 26 -1.73 7.49 4.25
C LEU A 26 -1.09 8.28 5.39
N GLY A 27 -1.90 8.88 6.27
CA GLY A 27 -1.44 9.76 7.35
C GLY A 27 -0.91 9.03 8.58
N ASN A 28 -1.38 7.81 8.86
CA ASN A 28 -1.06 7.10 10.10
C ASN A 28 -0.09 5.91 9.95
N GLY A 29 0.40 5.60 8.74
CA GLY A 29 1.35 4.50 8.52
C GLY A 29 0.87 3.13 9.02
N LEU A 30 -0.46 2.95 9.13
CA LEU A 30 -1.07 1.77 9.73
C LEU A 30 -1.12 0.65 8.68
N HIS A 31 -0.29 -0.37 8.87
CA HIS A 31 -0.40 -1.61 8.11
C HIS A 31 -1.64 -2.39 8.51
N LEU A 32 -2.65 -2.39 7.64
CA LEU A 32 -3.90 -3.08 7.94
C LEU A 32 -3.81 -4.59 7.66
N PRO A 33 -4.28 -5.43 8.59
CA PRO A 33 -4.56 -6.83 8.32
C PRO A 33 -5.60 -6.99 7.21
N LYS A 34 -5.48 -8.07 6.42
CA LYS A 34 -6.43 -8.34 5.31
C LYS A 34 -7.88 -8.47 5.80
N GLY A 35 -8.10 -8.96 7.03
CA GLY A 35 -9.43 -9.04 7.64
C GLY A 35 -10.07 -7.67 7.81
N VAL A 36 -9.32 -6.70 8.34
CA VAL A 36 -9.81 -5.32 8.52
C VAL A 36 -10.15 -4.69 7.16
N ILE A 37 -9.30 -4.88 6.16
CA ILE A 37 -9.54 -4.39 4.80
C ILE A 37 -10.86 -4.97 4.25
N ARG A 38 -11.08 -6.28 4.39
CA ARG A 38 -12.31 -6.93 3.95
C ARG A 38 -13.55 -6.39 4.66
N GLU A 39 -13.48 -6.15 5.97
CA GLU A 39 -14.60 -5.56 6.71
C GLU A 39 -14.89 -4.13 6.28
N VAL A 40 -13.86 -3.32 6.02
CA VAL A 40 -14.03 -1.96 5.49
C VAL A 40 -14.66 -2.01 4.09
N GLU A 41 -14.14 -2.85 3.20
CA GLU A 41 -14.71 -3.02 1.86
C GLU A 41 -16.15 -3.55 1.90
N LYS A 42 -16.47 -4.44 2.84
CA LYS A 42 -17.83 -4.95 3.05
C LYS A 42 -18.78 -3.82 3.45
N LYS A 43 -18.37 -2.95 4.37
CA LYS A 43 -19.14 -1.76 4.75
C LYS A 43 -19.32 -0.79 3.58
N MET A 44 -18.26 -0.54 2.81
CA MET A 44 -18.35 0.31 1.61
C MET A 44 -19.29 -0.28 0.55
N ARG A 45 -19.21 -1.58 0.26
CA ARG A 45 -20.12 -2.28 -0.65
C ARG A 45 -21.57 -2.22 -0.19
N THR A 46 -21.79 -2.43 1.11
CA THR A 46 -23.12 -2.37 1.72
C THR A 46 -23.69 -0.97 1.56
N PHE A 47 -22.91 0.06 1.91
CA PHE A 47 -23.30 1.45 1.70
C PHE A 47 -23.62 1.76 0.23
N LEU A 48 -22.76 1.32 -0.69
CA LEU A 48 -22.91 1.56 -2.12
C LEU A 48 -24.18 0.96 -2.72
N TRP A 49 -24.48 -0.30 -2.40
CA TRP A 49 -25.55 -1.06 -3.06
C TRP A 49 -26.85 -1.13 -2.26
N LYS A 50 -26.78 -1.01 -0.94
CA LYS A 50 -27.96 -1.05 -0.06
C LYS A 50 -28.36 0.33 0.44
N GLY A 51 -27.45 1.30 0.51
CA GLY A 51 -27.73 2.60 1.12
C GLY A 51 -28.30 2.44 2.54
N ASN A 52 -29.47 3.04 2.77
CA ASN A 52 -30.22 2.91 4.03
C ASN A 52 -31.31 1.81 4.00
N SER A 53 -31.41 1.05 2.91
CA SER A 53 -32.41 0.02 2.70
C SER A 53 -31.92 -1.35 3.20
N ALA A 54 -32.82 -2.18 3.71
CA ALA A 54 -32.50 -3.55 4.13
C ALA A 54 -32.12 -4.47 2.95
N VAL A 55 -32.58 -4.12 1.74
CA VAL A 55 -32.43 -4.91 0.52
C VAL A 55 -31.57 -4.13 -0.49
N GLY A 56 -30.58 -4.80 -1.06
CA GLY A 56 -29.75 -4.28 -2.14
C GLY A 56 -28.73 -5.33 -2.56
N TYR A 57 -28.65 -5.57 -3.86
CA TYR A 57 -27.76 -6.57 -4.47
C TYR A 57 -26.62 -5.88 -5.24
N PRO A 58 -25.40 -6.45 -5.22
CA PRO A 58 -24.30 -5.91 -6.03
C PRO A 58 -24.65 -6.01 -7.51
N LYS A 59 -24.72 -4.87 -8.20
CA LYS A 59 -24.97 -4.84 -9.65
C LYS A 59 -23.67 -4.93 -10.47
N VAL A 60 -22.56 -4.53 -9.86
CA VAL A 60 -21.24 -4.48 -10.49
C VAL A 60 -20.21 -5.10 -9.56
N ALA A 61 -19.29 -5.89 -10.12
CA ALA A 61 -18.19 -6.48 -9.38
C ALA A 61 -17.28 -5.39 -8.78
N TRP A 62 -16.82 -5.57 -7.55
CA TRP A 62 -16.08 -4.53 -6.83
C TRP A 62 -14.77 -4.11 -7.49
N ASN A 63 -14.09 -5.05 -8.16
CA ASN A 63 -12.89 -4.76 -8.95
C ASN A 63 -13.18 -3.81 -10.13
N VAL A 64 -14.40 -3.83 -10.68
CA VAL A 64 -14.82 -2.89 -11.73
C VAL A 64 -15.15 -1.53 -11.13
N VAL A 65 -15.82 -1.51 -9.97
CA VAL A 65 -16.07 -0.26 -9.21
C VAL A 65 -14.76 0.45 -8.86
N CYS A 66 -13.70 -0.32 -8.54
CA CYS A 66 -12.41 0.22 -8.15
C CYS A 66 -11.54 0.76 -9.29
N LYS A 67 -11.98 0.62 -10.55
CA LYS A 67 -11.24 1.16 -11.68
C LYS A 67 -11.26 2.69 -11.72
N PRO A 68 -10.26 3.34 -12.37
CA PRO A 68 -10.33 4.75 -12.69
C PRO A 68 -11.61 5.10 -13.44
N ILE A 69 -12.07 6.34 -13.29
CA ILE A 69 -13.27 6.85 -13.99
C ILE A 69 -13.07 6.77 -15.52
N GLU A 70 -11.84 6.99 -15.98
CA GLU A 70 -11.42 6.88 -17.38
C GLU A 70 -11.62 5.47 -17.95
N GLU A 71 -11.53 4.44 -17.11
CA GLU A 71 -11.76 3.03 -17.48
C GLU A 71 -13.21 2.56 -17.23
N GLY A 72 -14.12 3.50 -16.94
CA GLY A 72 -15.53 3.20 -16.65
C GLY A 72 -15.78 2.68 -15.22
N GLY A 73 -14.83 2.86 -14.31
CA GLY A 73 -15.02 2.60 -12.87
C GLY A 73 -15.58 3.80 -12.12
N GLN A 74 -15.73 3.65 -10.80
CA GLN A 74 -16.32 4.69 -9.94
C GLN A 74 -15.25 5.55 -9.24
N GLY A 75 -13.95 5.34 -9.53
CA GLY A 75 -12.86 6.09 -8.91
C GLY A 75 -12.60 5.73 -7.44
N ILE A 76 -13.26 4.70 -6.90
CA ILE A 76 -13.00 4.19 -5.55
C ILE A 76 -11.66 3.44 -5.56
N ARG A 77 -10.67 3.92 -4.83
CA ARG A 77 -9.37 3.23 -4.79
C ARG A 77 -9.47 1.87 -4.08
N ASP A 78 -8.85 0.85 -4.66
CA ASP A 78 -8.69 -0.45 -4.00
C ASP A 78 -7.84 -0.29 -2.73
N ILE A 79 -8.45 -0.56 -1.57
CA ILE A 79 -7.82 -0.45 -0.25
C ILE A 79 -6.66 -1.45 -0.13
N LEU A 80 -6.77 -2.63 -0.74
CA LEU A 80 -5.70 -3.61 -0.72
C LEU A 80 -4.49 -3.09 -1.50
N ALA A 81 -4.72 -2.48 -2.67
CA ALA A 81 -3.69 -1.85 -3.48
C ALA A 81 -3.05 -0.67 -2.71
N LEU A 82 -3.85 0.19 -2.08
CA LEU A 82 -3.36 1.30 -1.24
C LEU A 82 -2.49 0.81 -0.08
N ASN A 83 -2.92 -0.23 0.64
CA ASN A 83 -2.14 -0.80 1.73
C ASN A 83 -0.80 -1.38 1.23
N LYS A 84 -0.78 -2.00 0.03
CA LYS A 84 0.46 -2.46 -0.61
C LYS A 84 1.37 -1.30 -0.99
N ALA A 85 0.83 -0.25 -1.60
CA ALA A 85 1.58 0.95 -1.98
C ALA A 85 2.18 1.64 -0.74
N LEU A 86 1.44 1.67 0.37
CA LEU A 86 1.91 2.21 1.64
C LEU A 86 3.06 1.41 2.24
N MET A 87 2.92 0.09 2.34
CA MET A 87 4.01 -0.76 2.81
C MET A 87 5.26 -0.61 1.91
N SER A 88 5.07 -0.42 0.60
CA SER A 88 6.14 -0.19 -0.36
C SER A 88 6.83 1.16 -0.14
N ARG A 89 6.07 2.23 0.13
CA ARG A 89 6.62 3.55 0.50
C ARG A 89 7.40 3.49 1.82
N HIS A 90 6.90 2.76 2.82
CA HIS A 90 7.64 2.55 4.05
C HIS A 90 8.95 1.82 3.81
N LEU A 91 8.95 0.75 3.00
CA LEU A 91 10.17 0.04 2.63
C LEU A 91 11.16 0.98 1.91
N TRP A 92 10.67 1.78 0.96
CA TRP A 92 11.46 2.75 0.22
C TRP A 92 12.12 3.78 1.14
N ASN A 93 11.42 4.29 2.14
CA ASN A 93 11.99 5.22 3.13
C ASN A 93 13.09 4.57 3.97
N VAL A 94 13.00 3.26 4.25
CA VAL A 94 14.06 2.51 4.94
C VAL A 94 15.26 2.29 4.01
N ILE A 95 15.03 1.96 2.74
CA ILE A 95 16.08 1.76 1.73
C ILE A 95 16.90 3.05 1.52
N GLN A 96 16.22 4.19 1.36
CA GLN A 96 16.88 5.49 1.24
C GLN A 96 17.52 5.98 2.56
N ASN A 97 17.39 5.20 3.65
CA ASN A 97 17.85 5.58 4.97
C ASN A 97 17.39 7.00 5.36
N ASN A 98 16.14 7.35 5.08
CA ASN A 98 15.64 8.70 5.29
C ASN A 98 15.47 8.98 6.79
N GLN A 99 16.52 9.56 7.39
CA GLN A 99 16.63 9.92 8.80
C GLN A 99 15.68 11.06 9.21
N SER A 100 14.84 11.61 8.33
CA SER A 100 13.78 12.53 8.77
C SER A 100 12.65 11.83 9.53
N SER A 101 12.45 10.52 9.29
CA SER A 101 11.40 9.75 9.95
C SER A 101 11.90 9.05 11.22
N ILE A 102 11.29 9.35 12.37
CA ILE A 102 11.55 8.65 13.65
C ILE A 102 11.34 7.14 13.52
N TRP A 103 10.36 6.71 12.72
CA TRP A 103 10.13 5.30 12.48
C TRP A 103 11.30 4.65 11.73
N VAL A 104 11.88 5.32 10.73
CA VAL A 104 13.07 4.83 10.02
C VAL A 104 14.26 4.75 10.96
N LYS A 105 14.50 5.77 11.80
CA LYS A 105 15.53 5.74 12.87
C LYS A 105 15.38 4.53 13.78
N TRP A 106 14.17 4.31 14.28
CA TRP A 106 13.88 3.20 15.18
C TRP A 106 14.10 1.85 14.51
N ILE A 107 13.65 1.68 13.25
CA ILE A 107 13.90 0.46 12.47
C ILE A 107 15.39 0.24 12.24
N ALA A 108 16.14 1.28 11.86
CA ALA A 108 17.58 1.20 11.64
C ALA A 108 18.31 0.71 12.90
N HIS A 109 17.99 1.30 14.05
CA HIS A 109 18.63 0.97 15.33
C HIS A 109 18.20 -0.40 15.88
N THR A 110 16.90 -0.72 15.84
CA THR A 110 16.38 -1.93 16.52
C THR A 110 16.36 -3.18 15.63
N ARG A 111 16.01 -3.02 14.35
CA ARG A 111 15.78 -4.14 13.42
C ARG A 111 16.94 -4.39 12.48
N LEU A 112 17.52 -3.34 11.92
CA LEU A 112 18.62 -3.47 10.97
C LEU A 112 19.95 -3.67 11.69
N ARG A 113 20.22 -3.01 12.83
CA ARG A 113 21.45 -3.17 13.62
C ARG A 113 22.72 -3.15 12.74
N HIS A 114 22.83 -2.13 11.88
CA HIS A 114 23.90 -1.97 10.88
C HIS A 114 23.92 -2.98 9.72
N LYS A 115 22.89 -3.81 9.57
CA LYS A 115 22.72 -4.69 8.40
C LYS A 115 21.86 -4.01 7.32
N SER A 116 22.13 -4.34 6.06
CA SER A 116 21.30 -3.88 4.95
C SER A 116 19.92 -4.56 4.96
N VAL A 117 18.88 -3.81 4.59
CA VAL A 117 17.49 -4.28 4.39
C VAL A 117 17.42 -5.54 3.52
N TRP A 118 18.37 -5.70 2.59
CA TRP A 118 18.45 -6.81 1.67
C TRP A 118 18.94 -8.11 2.33
N THR A 119 19.75 -8.00 3.39
CA THR A 119 20.39 -9.14 4.07
C THR A 119 19.66 -9.63 5.31
N VAL A 120 18.77 -8.80 5.88
CA VAL A 120 18.01 -9.18 7.08
C VAL A 120 17.05 -10.33 6.79
N ASP A 121 16.99 -11.29 7.72
CA ASP A 121 16.09 -12.44 7.64
C ASP A 121 14.63 -12.03 7.88
N VAL A 122 13.74 -12.61 7.07
CA VAL A 122 12.29 -12.41 7.11
C VAL A 122 11.65 -13.17 8.29
N LYS A 123 12.33 -14.14 8.91
CA LYS A 123 11.74 -14.91 10.03
C LYS A 123 11.61 -14.07 11.31
N GLY A 124 12.49 -13.08 11.51
CA GLY A 124 12.50 -12.22 12.70
C GLY A 124 11.47 -11.09 12.68
N GLY A 125 10.91 -10.79 13.85
CA GLY A 125 10.17 -9.55 14.11
C GLY A 125 8.65 -9.58 13.94
N SER A 126 8.04 -8.39 13.97
CA SER A 126 6.57 -8.27 13.95
C SER A 126 5.98 -8.73 12.63
N TRP A 127 4.71 -9.16 12.64
CA TRP A 127 4.01 -9.57 11.41
C TRP A 127 4.08 -8.50 10.30
N GLY A 128 3.92 -7.22 10.68
CA GLY A 128 4.06 -6.09 9.74
C GLY A 128 5.45 -6.00 9.14
N TRP A 129 6.50 -6.10 9.96
CA TRP A 129 7.89 -6.06 9.49
C TRP A 129 8.20 -7.17 8.47
N ARG A 130 7.78 -8.40 8.76
CA ARG A 130 7.96 -9.53 7.83
C ARG A 130 7.26 -9.29 6.50
N LYS A 131 6.10 -8.64 6.53
CA LYS A 131 5.33 -8.31 5.33
C LYS A 131 5.97 -7.21 4.49
N ILE A 132 6.54 -6.19 5.14
CA ILE A 132 7.35 -5.16 4.50
C ILE A 132 8.58 -5.78 3.85
N LEU A 133 9.33 -6.62 4.57
CA LEU A 133 10.52 -7.29 4.02
C LEU A 133 10.20 -8.16 2.81
N ARG A 134 9.03 -8.82 2.77
CA ARG A 134 8.60 -9.60 1.60
C ARG A 134 8.35 -8.75 0.34
N LEU A 135 8.12 -7.44 0.48
CA LEU A 135 7.96 -6.55 -0.67
C LEU A 135 9.29 -6.19 -1.33
N ARG A 136 10.43 -6.46 -0.68
CA ARG A 136 11.75 -6.13 -1.22
C ARG A 136 12.01 -6.78 -2.58
N SER A 137 11.60 -8.04 -2.75
CA SER A 137 11.76 -8.75 -4.03
C SER A 137 10.87 -8.19 -5.14
N ALA A 138 9.71 -7.66 -4.79
CA ALA A 138 8.81 -7.03 -5.75
C ALA A 138 9.26 -5.62 -6.14
N LEU A 139 9.95 -4.91 -5.24
CA LEU A 139 10.47 -3.56 -5.49
C LEU A 139 11.84 -3.56 -6.16
N LEU A 140 12.64 -4.61 -5.98
CA LEU A 140 14.01 -4.69 -6.50
C LEU A 140 14.13 -4.35 -8.01
N PRO A 141 13.24 -4.82 -8.91
CA PRO A 141 13.32 -4.48 -10.34
C PRO A 141 13.09 -3.01 -10.67
N TYR A 142 12.52 -2.23 -9.74
CA TYR A 142 12.17 -0.82 -9.93
C TYR A 142 13.15 0.13 -9.23
N ILE A 143 14.20 -0.39 -8.61
CA ILE A 143 15.16 0.40 -7.84
C ILE A 143 16.49 0.44 -8.58
N GLU A 144 16.86 1.64 -9.02
CA GLU A 144 18.20 1.91 -9.51
C GLU A 144 19.05 2.44 -8.36
N PHE A 145 20.19 1.79 -8.12
CA PHE A 145 21.14 2.22 -7.10
C PHE A 145 22.16 3.15 -7.75
N LYS A 146 22.13 4.43 -7.35
CA LYS A 146 23.20 5.37 -7.69
C LYS A 146 24.31 5.23 -6.66
N ILE A 147 25.47 4.75 -7.08
CA ILE A 147 26.65 4.59 -6.22
C ILE A 147 27.11 6.01 -5.83
N GLY A 148 26.98 6.33 -4.54
CA GLY A 148 27.50 7.56 -3.93
C GLY A 148 28.90 7.38 -3.37
N ASP A 149 29.27 8.27 -2.47
CA ASP A 149 30.54 8.43 -1.74
C ASP A 149 30.88 7.31 -0.74
N GLY A 150 30.23 6.14 -0.82
CA GLY A 150 30.61 4.93 -0.07
C GLY A 150 30.23 4.91 1.42
N GLU A 151 29.76 6.02 2.01
CA GLU A 151 29.34 6.05 3.43
C GLU A 151 27.95 5.45 3.68
N SER A 152 27.06 5.52 2.68
CA SER A 152 25.66 5.09 2.80
C SER A 152 25.34 3.78 2.06
N PHE A 153 26.28 3.26 1.28
CA PHE A 153 26.07 2.14 0.35
C PHE A 153 27.18 1.09 0.52
N SER A 154 26.81 -0.15 0.83
CA SER A 154 27.77 -1.25 1.00
C SER A 154 27.56 -2.27 -0.10
N LEU A 155 28.43 -2.25 -1.11
CA LEU A 155 28.41 -3.15 -2.27
C LEU A 155 28.21 -4.64 -1.89
N TRP A 156 28.80 -5.06 -0.76
CA TRP A 156 28.76 -6.45 -0.28
C TRP A 156 27.47 -6.84 0.46
N HIS A 157 26.75 -5.85 1.00
CA HIS A 157 25.50 -6.05 1.74
C HIS A 157 24.27 -5.63 0.93
N ASP A 158 24.44 -4.79 -0.10
CA ASP A 158 23.41 -4.36 -1.03
C ASP A 158 23.39 -5.23 -2.29
N ARG A 159 23.60 -6.56 -2.12
CA ARG A 159 23.70 -7.58 -3.20
C ARG A 159 22.47 -7.76 -4.08
N GLY A 160 21.45 -6.91 -3.97
CA GLY A 160 20.35 -6.86 -4.96
C GLY A 160 20.83 -6.60 -6.40
N ILE A 161 22.11 -6.24 -6.55
CA ILE A 161 22.79 -5.87 -7.80
C ILE A 161 23.44 -7.08 -8.51
N ALA A 162 23.74 -8.17 -7.80
CA ALA A 162 24.56 -9.26 -8.38
C ALA A 162 23.79 -10.24 -9.28
N SER A 163 22.53 -9.98 -9.60
CA SER A 163 21.71 -10.89 -10.43
C SER A 163 20.81 -10.21 -11.45
N ALA A 164 21.05 -8.94 -11.78
CA ALA A 164 20.46 -8.35 -12.99
C ALA A 164 21.42 -8.63 -14.16
N PRO A 165 20.98 -9.29 -15.24
CA PRO A 165 21.79 -9.46 -16.45
C PRO A 165 22.09 -8.13 -17.14
#